data_AF-A0A4U3A1S5-F1
#
_entry.id   AF-A0A4U3A1S5-F1
#
_cell.length_a   1.000
_cell.length_b   1.000
_cell.length_c   1.000
_cell.angle_alpha   90.00
_cell.angle_beta   90.00
_cell.angle_gamma   90.00
#
_symmetry.space_group_name_H-M   'P 1'
#
loop_
_entity.id
_entity.type
_entity.pdbx_description
1 polymer ?
#
loop_
_entity_poly.entity_id
_entity_poly.type
_entity_poly.pdbx_seq_one_letter_code
_entity_poly.pdbx_strand_id
1 'polypeptide(L)'
;DIEQFNHLLMYYRTYGIQISINKVGTGTSNLERISVLAPDILKVDLTNLRQTALLQSYQDILYSLSLLARRIGATLLYEEIDAFYQLQYAWKNGGRYYQGNYLKECLPDFIETNVLKERLGNECHQFIQHEKKKLQKIYNLTEMLRDRIGDVLAKQKKNEDINDWFLQVRHVG
;
A
#
# COMPACT_ATOMS: atom_id res chain seq x y z
N ASP A 1 -5.41 20.86 -27.98
CA ASP A 1 -4.13 21.11 -27.27
C ASP A 1 -4.21 20.75 -25.81
N ILE A 2 -3.29 19.90 -25.35
CA ILE A 2 -3.15 19.51 -23.93
C ILE A 2 -2.80 20.72 -23.05
N GLU A 3 -2.02 21.67 -23.58
CA GLU A 3 -1.68 22.95 -22.93
C GLU A 3 -2.92 23.80 -22.62
N GLN A 4 -3.82 23.98 -23.60
CA GLN A 4 -5.07 24.72 -23.38
C GLN A 4 -5.95 24.04 -22.32
N PHE A 5 -6.01 22.71 -22.33
CA PHE A 5 -6.73 21.97 -21.31
C PHE A 5 -6.11 22.17 -19.92
N ASN A 6 -4.79 22.14 -19.81
CA ASN A 6 -4.09 22.36 -18.54
C ASN A 6 -4.33 23.77 -17.99
N HIS A 7 -4.27 24.80 -18.85
CA HIS A 7 -4.59 26.18 -18.45
C HIS A 7 -6.02 26.32 -17.91
N LEU A 8 -6.99 25.66 -18.54
CA LEU A 8 -8.37 25.65 -18.06
C LEU A 8 -8.50 24.95 -16.70
N LEU A 9 -7.81 23.83 -16.52
CA LEU A 9 -7.78 23.15 -15.23
C LEU A 9 -7.12 23.99 -14.14
N MET A 10 -6.03 24.70 -14.45
CA MET A 10 -5.41 25.65 -13.53
C MET A 10 -6.37 26.76 -13.14
N TYR A 11 -7.13 27.30 -14.10
CA TYR A 11 -8.17 28.29 -13.82
C TYR A 11 -9.22 27.75 -12.85
N TYR A 12 -9.72 26.52 -13.03
CA TYR A 12 -10.67 25.94 -12.06
C TYR A 12 -10.07 25.73 -10.67
N ARG A 13 -8.79 25.39 -10.58
CA ARG A 13 -8.11 25.24 -9.29
C ARG A 13 -8.03 26.55 -8.51
N THR A 14 -7.95 27.72 -9.16
CA THR A 14 -7.94 29.00 -8.44
C THR A 14 -9.26 29.28 -7.70
N TYR A 15 -10.36 28.64 -8.11
CA TYR A 15 -11.65 28.67 -7.42
C TYR A 15 -11.83 27.54 -6.38
N GLY A 16 -10.81 26.71 -6.16
CA GLY A 16 -10.87 25.58 -5.23
C GLY A 16 -11.57 24.32 -5.78
N ILE A 17 -11.79 24.25 -7.10
CA ILE A 17 -12.36 23.05 -7.74
C ILE A 17 -11.30 21.95 -7.75
N GLN A 18 -11.67 20.77 -7.25
CA GLN A 18 -10.81 19.60 -7.20
C GLN A 18 -10.94 18.75 -8.47
N ILE A 19 -9.83 18.18 -8.92
CA ILE A 19 -9.74 17.38 -10.13
C ILE A 19 -9.50 15.92 -9.76
N SER A 20 -10.35 15.03 -10.25
CA SER A 20 -10.20 13.59 -10.10
C SER A 20 -9.90 12.90 -11.43
N ILE A 21 -9.03 11.88 -11.42
CA ILE A 21 -8.79 11.01 -12.58
C ILE A 21 -9.36 9.61 -12.32
N ASN A 22 -10.12 9.10 -13.29
CA ASN A 22 -10.70 7.75 -13.27
C ASN A 22 -9.74 6.67 -13.81
N LYS A 23 -9.97 5.42 -13.37
CA LYS A 23 -9.36 4.18 -13.89
C LYS A 23 -7.84 4.14 -13.79
N VAL A 24 -7.29 4.63 -12.68
CA VAL A 24 -5.86 4.58 -12.43
C VAL A 24 -5.48 3.14 -12.04
N GLY A 25 -4.48 2.55 -12.70
CA GLY A 25 -3.98 1.19 -12.43
C GLY A 25 -4.38 0.10 -13.44
N THR A 26 -5.27 0.37 -14.40
CA THR A 26 -5.77 -0.62 -15.38
C THR A 26 -5.39 -0.30 -16.84
N GLY A 27 -4.43 0.59 -17.07
CA GLY A 27 -4.06 1.09 -18.40
C GLY A 27 -2.62 1.61 -18.49
N THR A 28 -2.14 1.86 -19.70
CA THR A 28 -0.72 2.12 -20.00
C THR A 28 -0.28 3.57 -19.79
N SER A 29 -1.18 4.56 -19.81
CA SER A 29 -0.85 6.00 -19.78
C SER A 29 -1.13 6.70 -18.44
N ASN A 30 -1.16 5.96 -17.33
CA ASN A 30 -1.51 6.51 -16.02
C ASN A 30 -0.52 7.59 -15.54
N LEU A 31 0.79 7.34 -15.67
CA LEU A 31 1.82 8.24 -15.16
C LEU A 31 1.88 9.56 -15.95
N GLU A 32 1.78 9.49 -17.27
CA GLU A 32 1.79 10.66 -18.15
C GLU A 32 0.57 11.57 -17.87
N ARG A 33 -0.61 10.98 -17.69
CA ARG A 33 -1.82 11.74 -17.34
C ARG A 33 -1.69 12.38 -15.96
N ILE A 34 -1.12 11.67 -14.99
CA ILE A 34 -0.93 12.20 -13.64
C ILE A 34 0.10 13.34 -13.63
N SER A 35 1.19 13.22 -14.39
CA SER A 35 2.22 14.26 -14.45
C SER A 35 1.71 15.54 -15.12
N VAL A 36 0.87 15.42 -16.15
CA VAL A 36 0.30 16.58 -16.85
C VAL A 36 -0.81 17.26 -16.05
N LEU A 37 -1.70 16.49 -15.42
CA LEU A 37 -2.93 17.02 -14.82
C LEU A 37 -2.82 17.34 -13.32
N ALA A 38 -1.80 16.81 -12.65
CA ALA A 38 -1.54 16.97 -11.21
C ALA A 38 -2.81 16.84 -10.33
N PRO A 39 -3.60 15.75 -10.47
CA PRO A 39 -4.93 15.63 -9.88
C PRO A 39 -4.92 15.63 -8.34
N ASP A 40 -6.02 16.10 -7.75
CA ASP A 40 -6.23 16.06 -6.29
C ASP A 40 -6.69 14.67 -5.83
N ILE A 41 -7.38 13.94 -6.70
CA ILE A 41 -7.94 12.61 -6.39
C ILE A 41 -7.60 11.62 -7.51
N LEU A 42 -7.05 10.47 -7.13
CA LEU A 42 -6.82 9.33 -8.00
C LEU A 42 -7.85 8.26 -7.68
N LYS A 43 -8.66 7.90 -8.68
CA LYS A 43 -9.72 6.91 -8.52
C LYS A 43 -9.25 5.54 -9.05
N VAL A 44 -9.25 4.57 -8.16
CA VAL A 44 -8.70 3.22 -8.36
C VAL A 44 -9.83 2.20 -8.30
N ASP A 45 -10.05 1.52 -9.42
CA ASP A 45 -11.07 0.47 -9.56
C ASP A 45 -10.54 -0.86 -9.02
N LEU A 46 -11.26 -1.53 -8.11
CA LEU A 46 -10.85 -2.80 -7.51
C LEU A 46 -11.51 -4.06 -8.12
N THR A 47 -12.24 -3.93 -9.22
CA THR A 47 -12.90 -5.05 -9.92
C THR A 47 -11.90 -6.17 -10.27
N ASN A 48 -10.70 -5.79 -10.71
CA ASN A 48 -9.67 -6.74 -11.14
C ASN A 48 -8.89 -7.39 -9.99
N LEU A 49 -9.11 -6.97 -8.73
CA LEU A 49 -8.44 -7.55 -7.56
C LEU A 49 -8.84 -9.02 -7.31
N ARG A 50 -9.82 -9.59 -8.03
CA ARG A 50 -10.21 -11.02 -7.93
C ARG A 50 -9.42 -11.95 -8.86
N GLN A 51 -8.71 -11.44 -9.87
CA GLN A 51 -8.19 -12.28 -10.94
C GLN A 51 -6.88 -12.97 -10.54
N THR A 52 -6.94 -14.29 -10.37
CA THR A 52 -5.93 -15.17 -9.77
C THR A 52 -4.64 -15.36 -10.58
N ALA A 53 -4.58 -14.93 -11.84
CA ALA A 53 -3.38 -15.09 -12.67
C ALA A 53 -2.37 -13.94 -12.54
N LEU A 54 -2.83 -12.71 -12.25
CA LEU A 54 -2.00 -11.49 -12.26
C LEU A 54 -2.12 -10.68 -10.96
N LEU A 55 -2.62 -11.32 -9.90
CA LEU A 55 -2.93 -10.68 -8.62
C LEU A 55 -1.72 -9.92 -8.06
N GLN A 56 -0.53 -10.54 -8.07
CA GLN A 56 0.67 -9.93 -7.49
C GLN A 56 1.13 -8.70 -8.28
N SER A 57 1.25 -8.82 -9.61
CA SER A 57 1.63 -7.69 -10.47
C SER A 57 0.66 -6.51 -10.35
N TYR A 58 -0.64 -6.81 -10.23
CA TYR A 58 -1.65 -5.78 -10.05
C TYR A 58 -1.52 -5.10 -8.69
N GLN A 59 -1.28 -5.86 -7.62
CA GLN A 59 -1.02 -5.31 -6.29
C GLN A 59 0.24 -4.44 -6.25
N ASP A 60 1.30 -4.83 -6.97
CA ASP A 60 2.55 -4.06 -7.05
C ASP A 60 2.35 -2.72 -7.80
N ILE A 61 1.52 -2.72 -8.85
CA ILE A 61 1.12 -1.49 -9.57
C ILE A 61 0.33 -0.56 -8.63
N LEU A 62 -0.68 -1.09 -7.95
CA LEU A 62 -1.49 -0.31 -7.02
C LEU A 62 -0.67 0.24 -5.85
N TYR A 63 0.26 -0.55 -5.33
CA TYR A 63 1.20 -0.10 -4.31
C TYR A 63 2.09 1.05 -4.83
N SER A 64 2.65 0.91 -6.03
CA SER A 64 3.45 1.97 -6.68
C SER A 64 2.65 3.26 -6.88
N LEU A 65 1.38 3.13 -7.28
CA LEU A 65 0.46 4.27 -7.38
C LEU A 65 0.19 4.92 -6.03
N SER A 66 0.07 4.14 -4.96
CA SER A 66 -0.13 4.70 -3.62
C SER A 66 1.06 5.53 -3.14
N LEU A 67 2.28 5.09 -3.46
CA LEU A 67 3.49 5.86 -3.18
C LEU A 67 3.54 7.15 -3.99
N LEU A 68 3.19 7.06 -5.27
CA LEU A 68 3.14 8.24 -6.16
C LEU A 68 2.10 9.26 -5.68
N ALA A 69 0.88 8.80 -5.35
CA ALA A 69 -0.19 9.64 -4.83
C ALA A 69 0.28 10.43 -3.60
N ARG A 70 0.93 9.74 -2.66
CA ARG A 70 1.51 10.35 -1.47
C ARG A 70 2.60 11.38 -1.79
N ARG A 71 3.42 11.14 -2.81
CA ARG A 71 4.50 12.06 -3.23
C ARG A 71 3.96 13.34 -3.87
N ILE A 72 2.91 13.23 -4.68
CA ILE A 72 2.31 14.39 -5.38
C ILE A 72 1.23 15.10 -4.56
N GLY A 73 0.86 14.57 -3.38
CA GLY A 73 -0.19 15.12 -2.54
C GLY A 73 -1.61 14.76 -3.01
N ALA A 74 -1.76 13.78 -3.90
CA ALA A 74 -3.05 13.30 -4.36
C ALA A 74 -3.66 12.31 -3.36
N THR A 75 -4.98 12.37 -3.23
CA THR A 75 -5.77 11.48 -2.40
C THR A 75 -6.21 10.26 -3.21
N LEU A 76 -6.24 9.08 -2.57
CA LEU A 76 -6.79 7.86 -3.19
C LEU A 76 -8.27 7.67 -2.85
N LEU A 77 -9.08 7.47 -3.88
CA LEU A 77 -10.45 6.96 -3.81
C LEU A 77 -10.47 5.57 -4.44
N TYR A 78 -10.85 4.56 -3.67
CA TYR A 78 -11.05 3.20 -4.19
C TYR A 78 -12.52 3.00 -4.55
N GLU A 79 -12.79 2.55 -5.78
CA GLU A 79 -14.11 2.29 -6.35
C GLU A 79 -14.33 0.79 -6.59
N GLU A 80 -15.59 0.42 -6.85
CA GLU A 80 -16.01 -0.96 -7.12
C GLU A 80 -15.63 -1.95 -6.00
N ILE A 81 -15.76 -1.50 -4.75
CA ILE A 81 -15.59 -2.36 -3.57
C ILE A 81 -16.87 -3.18 -3.38
N ASP A 82 -16.77 -4.48 -3.65
CA ASP A 82 -17.88 -5.44 -3.53
C ASP A 82 -17.68 -6.46 -2.39
N ALA A 83 -16.51 -6.48 -1.75
CA ALA A 83 -16.21 -7.42 -0.67
C ALA A 83 -15.28 -6.85 0.41
N PHE A 84 -15.33 -7.47 1.59
CA PHE A 84 -14.52 -7.10 2.77
C PHE A 84 -13.01 -7.07 2.48
N TYR A 85 -12.47 -8.03 1.74
CA TYR A 85 -11.04 -8.06 1.43
C TYR A 85 -10.61 -6.92 0.49
N GLN A 86 -11.49 -6.42 -0.39
CA GLN A 86 -11.23 -5.23 -1.22
C GLN A 86 -11.17 -3.98 -0.35
N LEU A 87 -12.09 -3.84 0.61
CA LEU A 87 -12.04 -2.73 1.57
C LEU A 87 -10.78 -2.78 2.43
N GLN A 88 -10.42 -3.96 2.94
CA GLN A 88 -9.19 -4.16 3.70
C GLN A 88 -7.95 -3.78 2.85
N TYR A 89 -7.94 -4.18 1.59
CA TYR A 89 -6.87 -3.83 0.66
C TYR A 89 -6.79 -2.32 0.42
N ALA A 90 -7.92 -1.67 0.15
CA ALA A 90 -8.01 -0.22 -0.05
C ALA A 90 -7.51 0.55 1.18
N TRP A 91 -7.94 0.14 2.37
CA TRP A 91 -7.53 0.74 3.64
C TRP A 91 -6.01 0.60 3.86
N LYS A 92 -5.47 -0.60 3.62
CA LYS A 92 -4.05 -0.88 3.78
C LYS A 92 -3.16 -0.08 2.82
N ASN A 93 -3.63 0.17 1.60
CA ASN A 93 -2.85 0.84 0.55
C ASN A 93 -3.10 2.35 0.48
N GLY A 94 -3.45 2.98 1.60
CA GLY A 94 -3.53 4.44 1.70
C GLY A 94 -4.81 5.06 1.12
N GLY A 95 -5.87 4.25 0.96
CA GLY A 95 -7.20 4.75 0.58
C GLY A 95 -7.72 5.74 1.61
N ARG A 96 -8.20 6.89 1.15
CA ARG A 96 -8.84 7.91 2.00
C ARG A 96 -10.35 7.95 1.80
N TYR A 97 -10.81 7.64 0.59
CA TYR A 97 -12.22 7.52 0.26
C TYR A 97 -12.49 6.13 -0.33
N TYR A 98 -13.71 5.64 -0.13
CA TYR A 98 -14.13 4.30 -0.51
C TYR A 98 -15.54 4.35 -1.11
N GLN A 99 -15.75 3.64 -2.22
CA GLN A 99 -17.03 3.56 -2.91
C GLN A 99 -17.23 2.13 -3.46
N GLY A 100 -18.45 1.63 -3.38
CA GLY A 100 -18.83 0.32 -3.92
C GLY A 100 -20.02 -0.29 -3.21
N ASN A 101 -20.59 -1.35 -3.80
CA ASN A 101 -21.82 -1.98 -3.33
C ASN A 101 -21.67 -2.59 -1.92
N TYR A 102 -20.45 -2.98 -1.52
CA TYR A 102 -20.15 -3.48 -0.17
C TYR A 102 -20.46 -2.47 0.94
N LEU A 103 -20.30 -1.18 0.63
CA LEU A 103 -20.56 -0.06 1.53
C LEU A 103 -22.04 0.29 1.48
N LYS A 104 -22.51 0.72 0.31
CA LYS A 104 -23.90 1.04 0.03
C LYS A 104 -24.13 0.99 -1.48
N GLU A 105 -25.28 0.45 -1.88
CA GLU A 105 -25.74 0.52 -3.26
C GLU A 105 -26.06 1.96 -3.69
N CYS A 106 -26.10 2.20 -5.00
CA CYS A 106 -26.52 3.49 -5.54
C CYS A 106 -27.98 3.76 -5.21
N LEU A 107 -28.24 4.89 -4.55
CA LEU A 107 -29.56 5.35 -4.16
C LEU A 107 -29.88 6.70 -4.82
N PRO A 108 -31.16 6.98 -5.14
CA PRO A 108 -31.56 8.27 -5.72
C PRO A 108 -31.47 9.43 -4.72
N ASP A 109 -31.64 9.13 -3.44
CA ASP A 109 -31.66 10.12 -2.36
C ASP A 109 -30.37 10.08 -1.53
N PHE A 110 -30.06 11.21 -0.90
CA PHE A 110 -28.94 11.28 0.04
C PHE A 110 -29.22 10.44 1.28
N ILE A 111 -28.17 9.78 1.77
CA ILE A 111 -28.17 9.05 3.03
C ILE A 111 -27.69 9.94 4.18
N GLU A 112 -28.07 9.59 5.40
CA GLU A 112 -27.49 10.22 6.59
C GLU A 112 -25.96 9.97 6.64
N THR A 113 -25.20 10.97 7.07
CA THR A 113 -23.74 10.95 7.05
C THR A 113 -23.11 9.88 7.94
N ASN A 114 -23.83 9.40 8.96
CA ASN A 114 -23.31 8.46 9.95
C ASN A 114 -23.79 7.01 9.76
N VAL A 115 -24.53 6.69 8.69
CA VAL A 115 -25.17 5.38 8.47
C VAL A 115 -24.21 4.20 8.61
N LEU A 116 -22.96 4.37 8.15
CA LEU A 116 -21.95 3.31 8.17
C LEU A 116 -20.88 3.50 9.26
N LYS A 117 -21.00 4.52 10.11
CA LYS A 117 -19.93 4.94 11.02
C LYS A 117 -19.53 3.85 12.01
N GLU A 118 -20.50 3.21 12.66
CA GLU A 118 -20.23 2.17 13.66
C GLU A 118 -19.62 0.92 12.99
N ARG A 119 -20.24 0.44 11.90
CA ARG A 119 -19.76 -0.72 11.15
C ARG A 119 -18.33 -0.51 10.63
N LEU A 120 -18.07 0.60 9.94
CA LEU A 120 -16.73 0.92 9.42
C LEU A 120 -15.73 1.17 10.55
N GLY A 121 -16.17 1.73 11.68
CA GLY A 121 -15.32 1.84 12.88
C GLY A 121 -14.84 0.49 13.38
N ASN A 122 -15.74 -0.49 13.47
CA ASN A 122 -15.42 -1.86 13.87
C ASN A 122 -14.53 -2.58 12.85
N GLU A 123 -14.84 -2.47 11.55
CA GLU A 123 -14.01 -3.06 10.48
C GLU A 123 -12.61 -2.46 10.45
N CYS A 124 -12.48 -1.12 10.55
CA CYS A 124 -11.19 -0.44 10.66
C CYS A 124 -10.40 -0.93 11.88
N HIS A 125 -11.07 -1.11 13.04
CA HIS A 125 -10.43 -1.62 14.23
C HIS A 125 -9.88 -3.04 14.02
N GLN A 126 -10.65 -3.91 13.34
CA GLN A 126 -10.18 -5.25 12.97
C GLN A 126 -8.97 -5.20 12.04
N PHE A 127 -8.97 -4.30 11.05
CA PHE A 127 -7.82 -4.11 10.14
C PHE A 127 -6.56 -3.70 10.91
N ILE A 128 -6.67 -2.74 11.82
CA ILE A 128 -5.56 -2.28 12.68
C ILE A 128 -5.00 -3.43 13.51
N GLN A 129 -5.89 -4.19 14.18
CA GLN A 129 -5.45 -5.34 14.99
C GLN A 129 -4.75 -6.40 14.15
N HIS A 130 -5.27 -6.70 12.96
CA HIS A 130 -4.68 -7.68 12.05
C HIS A 130 -3.28 -7.27 11.60
N GLU A 131 -3.11 -6.03 11.12
CA GLU A 131 -1.79 -5.53 10.67
C GLU A 131 -0.79 -5.45 11.83
N LYS A 132 -1.23 -5.02 13.03
CA LYS A 132 -0.36 -5.03 14.22
C LYS A 132 0.14 -6.44 14.57
N LYS A 133 -0.75 -7.43 14.58
CA LYS A 133 -0.38 -8.83 14.81
C LYS A 133 0.57 -9.36 13.74
N LYS A 134 0.34 -9.01 12.47
CA LYS A 134 1.21 -9.40 11.35
C LYS A 134 2.62 -8.84 11.52
N LEU A 135 2.74 -7.54 11.79
CA LEU A 135 4.03 -6.88 12.01
C LEU A 135 4.77 -7.46 13.22
N GLN A 136 4.07 -7.74 14.31
CA GLN A 136 4.68 -8.35 15.50
C GLN A 136 5.28 -9.74 15.19
N LYS A 137 4.58 -10.57 14.39
CA LYS A 137 5.10 -11.88 14.00
C LYS A 137 6.37 -11.76 13.15
N ILE A 138 6.40 -10.83 12.20
CA ILE A 138 7.57 -10.58 11.35
C ILE A 138 8.74 -10.13 12.23
N TYR A 139 8.51 -9.17 13.12
CA TYR A 139 9.53 -8.69 14.05
C TYR A 139 10.11 -9.81 14.93
N ASN A 140 9.25 -10.61 15.57
CA ASN A 140 9.69 -11.72 16.42
C ASN A 140 10.51 -12.75 15.62
N LEU A 141 10.12 -13.03 14.37
CA LEU A 141 10.88 -13.92 13.50
C LEU A 141 12.26 -13.34 13.16
N THR A 142 12.33 -12.04 12.85
CA THR A 142 13.60 -11.34 12.58
C THR A 142 14.52 -11.39 13.80
N GLU A 143 14.02 -11.17 15.00
CA GLU A 143 14.82 -11.26 16.24
C GLU A 143 15.30 -12.69 16.49
N MET A 144 14.44 -13.71 16.35
CA MET A 144 14.86 -15.11 16.47
C MET A 144 15.96 -15.48 15.46
N LEU A 145 15.87 -14.99 14.22
CA LEU A 145 16.90 -15.21 13.20
C LEU A 145 18.20 -14.49 13.56
N ARG A 146 18.11 -13.25 14.05
CA ARG A 146 19.26 -12.47 14.49
C ARG A 146 20.02 -13.18 15.61
N ASP A 147 19.32 -13.65 16.64
CA ASP A 147 19.92 -14.37 17.76
C ASP A 147 20.61 -15.64 17.30
N ARG A 148 19.94 -16.43 16.46
CA ARG A 148 20.48 -17.69 15.95
C ARG A 148 21.71 -17.49 15.06
N ILE A 149 21.74 -16.44 14.25
CA ILE A 149 22.92 -16.06 13.46
C ILE A 149 24.05 -15.60 14.41
N GLY A 150 23.73 -14.80 15.43
CA GLY A 150 24.68 -14.37 16.46
C GLY A 150 25.36 -15.56 17.16
N ASP A 151 24.58 -16.56 17.56
CA ASP A 151 25.09 -17.78 18.19
C ASP A 151 26.03 -18.57 17.27
N VAL A 152 25.70 -18.67 15.98
CA VAL A 152 26.54 -19.37 14.99
C VAL A 152 27.85 -18.62 14.77
N LEU A 153 27.80 -17.29 14.64
CA LEU A 153 29.00 -16.45 14.49
C LEU A 153 29.91 -16.49 15.72
N ALA A 154 29.32 -16.47 16.93
CA ALA A 154 30.09 -16.59 18.17
C ALA A 154 30.78 -17.96 18.30
N LYS A 155 30.13 -19.04 17.85
CA LYS A 155 30.73 -20.37 17.79
C LYS A 155 31.85 -20.47 16.76
N GLN A 156 31.76 -19.79 15.62
CA GLN A 156 32.82 -19.77 14.62
C GLN A 156 34.04 -18.94 15.03
N LYS A 157 33.87 -17.78 15.69
CA LYS A 157 35.00 -17.03 16.28
C LYS A 157 35.79 -17.87 17.28
N LYS A 158 35.12 -18.70 18.08
CA LYS A 158 35.78 -19.66 18.98
C LYS A 158 36.61 -20.74 18.25
N ASN A 159 36.30 -21.02 16.99
CA ASN A 159 37.10 -21.94 16.16
C ASN A 159 38.31 -21.24 15.51
N GLU A 160 38.32 -19.91 15.37
CA GLU A 160 39.52 -19.18 14.93
C GLU A 160 40.63 -19.24 15.99
N ASP A 161 40.28 -19.22 17.29
CA ASP A 161 41.23 -19.49 18.39
C ASP A 161 41.89 -20.89 18.28
N ILE A 162 41.22 -21.87 17.64
CA ILE A 162 41.80 -23.19 17.40
C ILE A 162 42.87 -23.14 16.28
N ASN A 163 42.71 -22.26 15.29
CA ASN A 163 43.75 -22.05 14.27
C ASN A 163 45.02 -21.43 14.88
N ASP A 164 44.87 -20.51 15.85
CA ASP A 164 46.01 -19.97 16.61
C ASP A 164 46.67 -21.03 17.49
N TRP A 165 45.90 -21.96 18.07
CA TRP A 165 46.44 -23.12 18.77
C TRP A 165 47.23 -24.05 17.82
N PHE A 166 46.74 -24.32 16.60
CA PHE A 166 47.47 -25.09 15.59
C PHE A 166 48.77 -24.40 15.14
N LEU A 167 48.81 -23.06 15.08
CA LEU A 167 50.02 -22.31 14.77
C LEU A 167 51.09 -22.43 15.87
N GLN A 168 50.68 -22.51 17.15
CA GLN A 168 51.61 -22.73 18.27
C GLN A 168 52.17 -24.16 18.30
N VAL A 169 51.37 -25.17 17.98
CA VAL A 169 51.81 -26.58 17.96
C VAL A 169 52.82 -26.86 16.84
N ARG A 170 52.78 -26.09 15.73
CA ARG A 170 53.69 -26.28 14.58
C ARG A 170 55.13 -25.79 14.82
N HIS A 171 55.39 -25.04 15.89
CA HIS A 171 56.73 -24.56 16.26
C HIS A 171 57.49 -25.45 17.26
N VAL A 172 56.90 -26.59 17.67
CA VAL A 172 57.50 -27.53 18.63
C VAL A 172 57.88 -28.87 17.98
N GLY A 173 57.98 -28.92 16.65
CA GLY A 173 58.42 -30.09 15.88
C GLY A 173 59.79 -29.89 15.26
#